data_AF-A0AAV0JMF2-F1
#
_entry.id   AF-A0AAV0JMF2-F1
#
_cell.length_a   1.000
_cell.length_b   1.000
_cell.length_c   1.000
_cell.angle_alpha   90.00
_cell.angle_beta   90.00
_cell.angle_gamma   90.00
#
_symmetry.space_group_name_H-M   'P 1'
#
loop_
_entity.id
_entity.type
_entity.pdbx_description
1 polymer ?
#
loop_
_entity_poly.entity_id
_entity_poly.type
_entity_poly.pdbx_seq_one_letter_code
_entity_poly.pdbx_strand_id
1 'polypeptide(L)'
;MNSLLQTLYHIPYFRKAVYHMPTTENDMPSGSIPLALQSLFYKLQYSDTSVATKELTKSFGWDTYDSFMQHDVQELNRVLSEKLEDKMKGTVVEGTIQQLFEGHHMNYIECINVDYKSTRKESFYDLQLDVKGCRDVYASFDKYVEVESLEGDNKYHAEQHG
;
A
#
# COMPACT_ATOMS: atom_id res chain seq x y z
N MET A 1 -12.40 2.80 -3.61
CA MET A 1 -11.56 3.30 -4.71
C MET A 1 -11.52 4.83 -4.82
N ASN A 2 -12.62 5.53 -5.07
CA ASN A 2 -12.59 6.99 -5.28
C ASN A 2 -11.93 7.76 -4.13
N SER A 3 -12.21 7.39 -2.87
CA SER A 3 -11.59 8.00 -1.69
C SER A 3 -10.07 7.83 -1.70
N LEU A 4 -9.56 6.64 -2.04
CA LEU A 4 -8.12 6.38 -2.16
C LEU A 4 -7.47 7.23 -3.26
N LEU A 5 -8.11 7.30 -4.44
CA LEU A 5 -7.60 8.10 -5.56
C LEU A 5 -7.55 9.58 -5.21
N GLN A 6 -8.55 10.08 -4.48
CA GLN A 6 -8.54 11.44 -3.95
C GLN A 6 -7.41 11.66 -2.95
N THR A 7 -7.21 10.74 -2.00
CA THR A 7 -6.10 10.80 -1.04
C THR A 7 -4.75 10.88 -1.76
N LEU A 8 -4.51 9.98 -2.72
CA LEU A 8 -3.26 9.94 -3.49
C LEU A 8 -3.07 11.18 -4.38
N TYR A 9 -4.14 11.68 -5.02
CA TYR A 9 -4.10 12.89 -5.84
C TYR A 9 -3.66 14.12 -5.03
N HIS A 10 -4.07 14.20 -3.77
CA HIS A 10 -3.71 15.31 -2.88
C HIS A 10 -2.29 15.22 -2.32
N ILE A 11 -1.54 14.14 -2.57
CA ILE A 11 -0.11 14.05 -2.27
C ILE A 11 0.66 14.69 -3.44
N PRO A 12 1.22 15.92 -3.29
CA PRO A 12 1.77 16.65 -4.44
C PRO A 12 2.97 15.95 -5.08
N TYR A 13 3.77 15.25 -4.28
CA TYR A 13 4.91 14.47 -4.77
C TYR A 13 4.46 13.29 -5.61
N PHE A 14 3.50 12.49 -5.12
CA PHE A 14 2.90 11.39 -5.86
C PHE A 14 2.29 11.86 -7.19
N ARG A 15 1.49 12.93 -7.15
CA ARG A 15 0.87 13.51 -8.36
C ARG A 15 1.92 13.93 -9.38
N LYS A 16 3.01 14.57 -8.95
CA LYS A 16 4.12 14.93 -9.84
C LYS A 16 4.78 13.69 -10.45
N ALA A 17 5.04 12.66 -9.65
CA ALA A 17 5.64 11.43 -10.14
C ALA A 17 4.76 10.74 -11.19
N VAL A 18 3.44 10.66 -10.95
CA VAL A 18 2.47 10.14 -11.93
C VAL A 18 2.57 10.88 -13.27
N TYR A 19 2.65 12.21 -13.26
CA TYR A 19 2.81 13.01 -14.49
C TYR A 19 4.15 12.80 -15.22
N HIS A 20 5.18 12.27 -14.55
CA HIS A 20 6.49 11.98 -15.16
C HIS A 20 6.65 10.49 -15.54
N MET A 21 5.64 9.65 -15.29
CA MET A 21 5.65 8.27 -15.78
C MET A 21 5.68 8.26 -17.32
N PRO A 22 6.52 7.43 -17.95
CA PRO A 22 6.59 7.37 -19.40
C PRO A 22 5.32 6.76 -19.98
N THR A 23 4.74 7.44 -20.96
CA THR A 23 3.60 6.97 -21.76
C THR A 23 3.92 7.21 -23.23
N THR A 24 3.46 6.31 -24.11
CA THR A 24 3.66 6.43 -25.56
C THR A 24 2.38 6.85 -26.27
N GLU A 25 2.50 7.39 -27.48
CA GLU A 25 1.34 7.81 -28.29
C GLU A 25 0.42 6.64 -28.68
N ASN A 26 0.93 5.40 -28.64
CA ASN A 26 0.16 4.20 -28.92
C ASN A 26 -0.62 3.68 -27.69
N ASP A 27 -0.39 4.24 -26.51
CA ASP A 27 -1.08 3.82 -25.30
C ASP A 27 -2.53 4.29 -25.31
N MET A 28 -3.45 3.37 -25.04
CA MET A 28 -4.84 3.69 -24.76
C MET A 28 -5.05 3.75 -23.25
N PRO A 29 -5.78 4.75 -22.71
CA PRO A 29 -6.03 4.84 -21.26
C PRO A 29 -6.62 3.55 -20.68
N SER A 30 -7.48 2.84 -21.41
CA SER A 30 -8.05 1.56 -20.98
C SER A 30 -7.06 0.40 -20.86
N GLY A 31 -5.86 0.51 -21.43
CA GLY A 31 -4.82 -0.54 -21.43
C GLY A 31 -3.51 -0.13 -20.75
N SER A 32 -3.40 1.13 -20.29
CA SER A 32 -2.19 1.68 -19.69
C SER A 32 -2.52 2.38 -18.37
N ILE A 33 -2.16 1.74 -17.26
CA ILE A 33 -2.34 2.29 -15.90
C ILE A 33 -1.71 3.68 -15.76
N PRO A 34 -0.45 3.93 -16.20
CA PRO A 34 0.15 5.25 -16.12
C PRO A 34 -0.69 6.32 -16.84
N LEU A 35 -1.11 6.04 -18.09
CA LEU A 35 -1.89 6.99 -18.88
C LEU A 35 -3.31 7.20 -18.30
N ALA A 36 -3.93 6.15 -17.76
CA ALA A 36 -5.23 6.24 -17.10
C ALA A 36 -5.17 7.15 -15.86
N LEU A 37 -4.13 7.01 -15.02
CA LEU A 37 -3.94 7.85 -13.84
C LEU A 37 -3.59 9.29 -14.20
N GLN A 38 -2.70 9.50 -15.17
CA GLN A 38 -2.38 10.84 -15.67
C GLN A 38 -3.64 11.55 -16.19
N SER A 39 -4.43 10.85 -17.01
CA SER A 39 -5.70 11.36 -17.54
C SER A 39 -6.70 11.67 -16.42
N LEU A 40 -6.78 10.80 -15.40
CA LEU A 40 -7.65 11.01 -14.25
C LEU A 40 -7.22 12.23 -13.45
N PHE A 41 -5.93 12.36 -13.12
CA PHE A 41 -5.39 13.46 -12.33
C PHE A 41 -5.48 14.80 -13.05
N TYR A 42 -5.24 14.80 -14.37
CA TYR A 42 -5.47 15.97 -15.21
C TYR A 42 -6.93 16.42 -15.14
N LYS A 43 -7.88 15.49 -15.33
CA LYS A 43 -9.31 15.80 -15.23
C LYS A 43 -9.69 16.29 -13.84
N LEU A 44 -9.15 15.70 -12.77
CA LEU A 44 -9.38 16.16 -11.39
C LEU A 44 -8.85 17.58 -11.13
N GLN A 45 -7.83 18.00 -11.87
CA GLN A 45 -7.22 19.33 -11.72
C GLN A 45 -7.96 20.42 -12.49
N TYR A 46 -8.56 20.10 -13.64
CA TYR A 46 -9.09 21.10 -14.57
C TYR A 46 -10.58 20.95 -14.91
N SER A 47 -11.23 19.84 -14.56
CA SER A 47 -12.66 19.66 -14.79
C SER A 47 -13.49 20.33 -13.71
N ASP A 48 -14.49 21.10 -14.12
CA ASP A 48 -15.52 21.65 -13.22
C ASP A 48 -16.62 20.61 -12.89
N THR A 49 -16.53 19.41 -13.47
CA THR A 49 -17.51 18.32 -13.32
C THR A 49 -16.87 17.07 -12.73
N SER A 50 -17.71 16.17 -12.20
CA SER A 50 -17.26 14.91 -11.62
C SER A 50 -16.53 14.04 -12.64
N VAL A 51 -15.42 13.44 -12.21
CA VAL A 51 -14.54 12.65 -13.08
C VAL A 51 -14.79 11.16 -12.88
N ALA A 52 -15.05 10.44 -13.98
CA ALA A 52 -15.26 9.01 -13.95
C ALA A 52 -13.93 8.22 -13.94
N THR A 53 -13.89 7.12 -13.21
CA THR A 53 -12.71 6.23 -13.06
C THR A 53 -12.74 5.00 -13.97
N LYS A 54 -13.63 4.96 -14.97
CA LYS A 54 -13.88 3.79 -15.84
C LYS A 54 -12.63 3.32 -16.60
N GLU A 55 -11.83 4.26 -17.10
CA GLU A 55 -10.60 3.93 -17.85
C GLU A 55 -9.55 3.33 -16.92
N LEU A 56 -9.50 3.80 -15.68
CA LEU A 56 -8.56 3.29 -14.68
C LEU A 56 -8.91 1.85 -14.30
N THR A 57 -10.17 1.56 -13.98
CA THR A 57 -10.57 0.19 -13.62
C THR A 57 -10.32 -0.80 -14.76
N LYS A 58 -10.60 -0.40 -16.00
CA LYS A 58 -10.26 -1.19 -17.19
C LYS A 58 -8.76 -1.42 -17.34
N SER A 59 -7.93 -0.41 -17.08
CA SER A 59 -6.48 -0.53 -17.17
C SER A 59 -5.88 -1.51 -16.16
N PHE A 60 -6.56 -1.74 -15.03
CA PHE A 60 -6.21 -2.78 -14.06
C PHE A 60 -6.64 -4.20 -14.49
N GLY A 61 -7.37 -4.33 -15.59
CA GLY A 61 -7.96 -5.59 -16.02
C GLY A 61 -9.15 -6.03 -15.17
N TRP A 62 -9.69 -5.15 -14.32
CA TRP A 62 -10.91 -5.42 -13.59
C TRP A 62 -12.08 -5.38 -14.56
N ASP A 63 -12.79 -6.49 -14.69
CA ASP A 63 -14.02 -6.49 -15.44
C ASP A 63 -15.12 -5.72 -14.68
N THR A 64 -16.30 -5.57 -15.29
CA THR A 64 -17.42 -4.90 -14.63
C THR A 64 -17.84 -5.60 -13.34
N TYR A 65 -17.57 -6.88 -13.16
CA TYR A 65 -17.91 -7.67 -11.98
C TYR A 65 -16.88 -7.47 -10.85
N ASP A 66 -15.59 -7.46 -11.16
CA ASP A 66 -14.49 -7.12 -10.24
C ASP A 66 -14.61 -5.69 -9.70
N SER A 67 -15.10 -4.76 -10.53
CA SER A 67 -15.38 -3.38 -10.12
C SER A 67 -16.50 -3.26 -9.06
N PHE A 68 -17.36 -4.28 -8.94
CA PHE A 68 -18.41 -4.38 -7.91
C PHE A 68 -18.00 -5.26 -6.72
N MET A 69 -16.89 -6.00 -6.81
CA MET A 69 -16.33 -6.69 -5.65
C MET A 69 -15.84 -5.63 -4.65
N GLN A 70 -16.44 -5.63 -3.46
CA GLN A 70 -16.03 -4.76 -2.36
C GLN A 70 -14.66 -5.21 -1.85
N HIS A 71 -13.60 -4.75 -2.51
CA HIS A 71 -12.27 -4.86 -1.95
C HIS A 71 -12.17 -3.92 -0.74
N ASP A 72 -11.59 -4.45 0.35
CA ASP A 72 -11.09 -3.60 1.43
C ASP A 72 -10.20 -2.50 0.82
N VAL A 73 -10.28 -1.29 1.37
CA VAL A 73 -9.47 -0.15 0.92
C VAL A 73 -7.98 -0.46 1.05
N GLN A 74 -7.58 -1.26 2.04
CA GLN A 74 -6.20 -1.68 2.26
C GLN A 74 -5.72 -2.61 1.14
N GLU A 75 -6.52 -3.61 0.77
CA GLU A 75 -6.19 -4.52 -0.33
C GLU A 75 -6.12 -3.78 -1.67
N LEU A 76 -7.07 -2.87 -1.91
CA LEU A 76 -7.05 -2.02 -3.09
C LEU A 76 -5.78 -1.15 -3.16
N ASN A 77 -5.37 -0.55 -2.03
CA ASN A 77 -4.16 0.26 -1.97
C ASN A 77 -2.90 -0.55 -2.24
N ARG A 78 -2.84 -1.77 -1.72
CA ARG A 78 -1.74 -2.70 -1.94
C ARG A 78 -1.60 -3.08 -3.40
N VAL A 79 -2.69 -3.52 -4.03
CA VAL A 79 -2.71 -3.88 -5.47
C VAL A 79 -2.37 -2.67 -6.35
N LEU A 80 -2.91 -1.49 -6.03
CA LEU A 80 -2.61 -0.26 -6.75
C LEU A 80 -1.12 0.09 -6.66
N SER A 81 -0.55 0.04 -5.46
CA SER A 81 0.85 0.38 -5.20
C SER A 81 1.81 -0.57 -5.92
N GLU A 82 1.56 -1.89 -5.84
CA GLU A 82 2.36 -2.91 -6.53
C GLU A 82 2.35 -2.69 -8.05
N LYS A 83 1.17 -2.52 -8.65
CA LYS A 83 1.04 -2.27 -10.08
C LYS A 83 1.73 -0.98 -10.51
N LEU A 84 1.74 0.05 -9.67
CA LEU A 84 2.42 1.31 -9.97
C LEU A 84 3.92 1.17 -9.86
N GLU A 85 4.41 0.52 -8.82
CA GLU A 85 5.83 0.24 -8.62
C GLU A 85 6.41 -0.53 -9.82
N ASP A 86 5.70 -1.56 -10.29
CA ASP A 86 6.05 -2.30 -11.51
C ASP A 86 6.16 -1.41 -12.76
N LYS A 87 5.26 -0.42 -12.89
CA LYS A 87 5.26 0.51 -14.03
C LYS A 87 6.26 1.66 -13.89
N MET A 88 6.68 1.96 -12.67
CA MET A 88 7.71 2.98 -12.39
C MET A 88 9.13 2.41 -12.47
N LYS A 89 9.29 1.09 -12.34
CA LYS A 89 10.59 0.42 -12.42
C LYS A 89 11.28 0.66 -13.76
N GLY A 90 12.56 1.03 -13.73
CA GLY A 90 13.35 1.36 -14.92
C GLY A 90 13.02 2.72 -15.54
N THR A 91 12.27 3.57 -14.83
CA THR A 91 11.90 4.92 -15.28
C THR A 91 12.50 5.99 -14.37
N VAL A 92 12.36 7.26 -14.76
CA VAL A 92 12.85 8.40 -13.96
C VAL A 92 12.13 8.59 -12.61
N VAL A 93 11.01 7.87 -12.40
CA VAL A 93 10.21 7.91 -11.15
C VAL A 93 10.25 6.57 -10.40
N GLU A 94 11.20 5.70 -10.72
CA GLU A 94 11.46 4.50 -9.93
C GLU A 94 11.71 4.85 -8.46
N GLY A 95 11.23 4.03 -7.53
CA GLY A 95 11.41 4.27 -6.10
C GLY A 95 10.33 5.16 -5.46
N THR A 96 9.43 5.77 -6.24
CA THR A 96 8.45 6.74 -5.71
C THR A 96 7.55 6.15 -4.63
N ILE A 97 7.04 4.93 -4.86
CA ILE A 97 6.11 4.27 -3.93
C ILE A 97 6.83 3.94 -2.62
N GLN A 98 8.03 3.37 -2.70
CA GLN A 98 8.84 3.04 -1.53
C GLN A 98 9.19 4.31 -0.74
N GLN A 99 9.64 5.36 -1.43
CA GLN A 99 10.01 6.61 -0.78
C GLN A 99 8.85 7.29 -0.03
N LEU A 100 7.62 7.16 -0.53
CA LEU A 100 6.44 7.77 0.08
C LEU A 100 5.85 6.96 1.22
N PHE A 101 5.83 5.64 1.08
CA PHE A 101 4.98 4.78 1.89
C PHE A 101 5.73 3.67 2.64
N GLU A 102 6.96 3.33 2.23
CA GLU A 102 7.72 2.27 2.90
C GLU A 102 8.28 2.75 4.25
N GLY A 103 7.84 2.07 5.31
CA GLY A 103 8.45 2.09 6.62
C GLY A 103 9.17 0.77 6.92
N HIS A 104 9.91 0.75 8.03
CA HIS A 104 10.57 -0.46 8.51
C HIS A 104 10.36 -0.62 10.01
N HIS A 105 10.09 -1.85 10.45
CA HIS A 105 10.08 -2.22 11.86
C HIS A 105 11.01 -3.41 12.11
N MET A 106 11.32 -3.63 13.39
CA MET A 106 12.15 -4.74 13.85
C MET A 106 11.27 -5.70 14.64
N ASN A 107 11.05 -6.90 14.10
CA ASN A 107 10.46 -7.99 14.84
C ASN A 107 11.57 -8.67 15.64
N TYR A 108 11.42 -8.76 16.95
CA TYR A 108 12.36 -9.47 17.80
C TYR A 108 11.66 -10.57 18.58
N ILE A 109 12.38 -11.68 18.77
CA ILE A 109 11.95 -12.82 19.58
C ILE A 109 13.10 -13.12 20.52
N GLU A 110 12.79 -13.20 21.81
CA GLU A 110 13.75 -13.47 22.87
C GLU A 110 13.22 -14.62 23.73
N CYS A 111 13.98 -15.71 23.82
CA CYS A 111 13.58 -16.87 24.59
C CYS A 111 13.74 -16.60 26.10
N ILE A 112 12.75 -16.97 26.89
CA ILE A 112 12.75 -16.73 28.35
C ILE A 112 13.72 -17.68 29.08
N ASN A 113 13.79 -18.95 28.63
CA ASN A 113 14.52 -20.01 29.33
C ASN A 113 15.85 -20.40 28.68
N VAL A 114 16.21 -19.74 27.57
CA VAL A 114 17.41 -20.03 26.78
C VAL A 114 17.96 -18.69 26.29
N ASP A 115 19.29 -18.54 26.27
CA ASP A 115 19.98 -17.37 25.71
C ASP A 115 19.93 -17.41 24.17
N TYR A 116 18.74 -17.15 23.63
CA TYR A 116 18.48 -17.09 22.20
C TYR A 116 17.66 -15.85 21.88
N LYS A 117 18.14 -15.07 20.90
CA LYS A 117 17.46 -13.90 20.38
C LYS A 117 17.53 -13.90 18.86
N SER A 118 16.38 -13.68 18.23
CA SER A 118 16.26 -13.47 16.79
C SER A 118 15.69 -12.09 16.53
N THR A 119 16.26 -11.39 15.55
CA THR A 119 15.77 -10.07 15.11
C THR A 119 15.64 -10.07 13.60
N ARG A 120 14.48 -9.67 13.09
CA ARG A 120 14.22 -9.55 11.65
C ARG A 120 13.72 -8.14 11.35
N LYS A 121 14.40 -7.49 10.41
CA LYS A 121 13.91 -6.23 9.83
C LYS A 121 12.86 -6.55 8.77
N GLU A 122 11.69 -5.92 8.87
CA GLU A 122 10.61 -6.07 7.90
C GLU A 122 10.17 -4.69 7.40
N SER A 123 9.77 -4.64 6.13
CA SER A 123 9.22 -3.45 5.47
C SER A 123 7.69 -3.46 5.59
N PHE A 124 7.08 -2.29 5.74
CA PHE A 124 5.63 -2.13 5.71
C PHE A 124 5.24 -0.92 4.86
N TYR A 125 4.02 -0.93 4.32
CA TYR A 125 3.44 0.20 3.57
C TYR A 125 2.20 0.78 4.27
N ASP A 126 1.61 0.01 5.17
CA ASP A 126 0.51 0.39 6.04
C ASP A 126 0.69 -0.28 7.41
N LEU A 127 -0.03 0.24 8.41
CA LEU A 127 -0.06 -0.32 9.76
C LEU A 127 -1.50 -0.66 10.11
N GLN A 128 -1.72 -1.91 10.49
CA GLN A 128 -3.00 -2.38 10.99
C GLN A 128 -3.05 -2.18 12.50
N LEU A 129 -3.94 -1.31 12.95
CA LEU A 129 -4.05 -0.91 14.35
C LEU A 129 -5.33 -1.46 14.97
N ASP A 130 -5.22 -2.00 16.17
CA ASP A 130 -6.35 -2.51 16.93
C ASP A 130 -7.27 -1.39 17.40
N VAL A 131 -8.55 -1.45 17.00
CA VAL A 131 -9.57 -0.49 17.46
C VAL A 131 -10.28 -0.98 18.71
N LYS A 132 -10.56 -2.29 18.80
CA LYS A 132 -11.32 -2.85 19.91
C LYS A 132 -10.50 -2.78 21.21
N GLY A 133 -11.05 -2.07 22.20
CA GLY A 133 -10.40 -1.88 23.50
C GLY A 133 -9.38 -0.74 23.52
N CYS A 134 -9.18 -0.02 22.41
CA CYS A 134 -8.31 1.15 22.34
C CYS A 134 -9.16 2.42 22.29
N ARG A 135 -8.86 3.39 23.16
CA ARG A 135 -9.65 4.63 23.30
C ARG A 135 -9.34 5.68 22.22
N ASP A 136 -8.13 5.62 21.67
CA ASP A 136 -7.57 6.55 20.70
C ASP A 136 -6.45 5.85 19.92
N VAL A 137 -5.90 6.53 18.90
CA VAL A 137 -4.85 5.96 18.05
C VAL A 137 -3.55 5.69 18.81
N TYR A 138 -3.25 6.46 19.86
CA TYR A 138 -2.04 6.27 20.66
C TYR A 138 -2.12 4.97 21.44
N ALA A 139 -3.27 4.67 22.06
CA ALA A 139 -3.52 3.39 22.71
C ALA A 139 -3.40 2.21 21.73
N SER A 140 -3.82 2.37 20.48
CA SER A 140 -3.64 1.35 19.46
C SER A 140 -2.17 1.13 19.10
N PHE A 141 -1.37 2.19 19.05
CA PHE A 141 0.08 2.09 18.84
C PHE A 141 0.80 1.46 20.04
N ASP A 142 0.42 1.83 21.26
CA ASP A 142 0.96 1.22 22.49
C ASP A 142 0.71 -0.29 22.50
N LYS A 143 -0.50 -0.70 22.08
CA LYS A 143 -0.86 -2.11 21.94
C LYS A 143 -0.11 -2.80 20.79
N TYR A 144 0.07 -2.11 19.66
CA TYR A 144 0.77 -2.66 18.48
C TYR A 144 2.22 -3.05 18.78
N VAL A 145 2.88 -2.35 19.71
CA VAL A 145 4.26 -2.62 20.13
C VAL A 145 4.35 -3.39 21.45
N GLU A 146 3.21 -3.86 21.99
CA GLU A 146 3.17 -4.64 23.22
C GLU A 146 3.89 -5.98 23.03
N VAL A 147 4.67 -6.38 24.04
CA VAL A 147 5.40 -7.64 24.00
C VAL A 147 4.42 -8.78 24.27
N GLU A 148 4.25 -9.67 23.30
CA GLU A 148 3.43 -10.86 23.45
C GLU A 148 4.25 -12.05 23.97
N SER A 149 3.76 -12.71 25.01
CA SER A 149 4.33 -13.96 25.51
C SER A 149 3.81 -15.15 24.70
N LEU A 150 4.73 -15.86 24.03
CA LEU A 150 4.42 -17.08 23.28
C LEU A 150 4.35 -18.31 24.21
N GLU A 151 3.15 -18.62 24.69
CA GLU A 151 2.88 -19.69 25.64
C GLU A 151 2.01 -20.83 25.05
N GLY A 152 1.98 -21.97 25.75
CA GLY A 152 1.11 -23.11 25.39
C GLY A 152 1.45 -23.72 24.02
N ASP A 153 0.45 -23.80 23.15
CA ASP A 153 0.57 -24.34 21.78
C ASP A 153 1.24 -23.34 20.81
N ASN A 154 1.40 -22.07 21.22
CA ASN A 154 2.03 -21.02 20.41
C ASN A 154 3.52 -20.84 20.71
N LYS A 155 4.17 -21.81 21.39
CA LYS A 155 5.58 -21.73 21.74
C LYS A 155 6.46 -21.57 20.49
N TYR A 156 7.45 -20.70 20.62
CA TYR A 156 8.43 -20.47 19.56
C TYR A 156 9.32 -21.69 19.32
N HIS A 157 9.43 -22.14 18.07
CA HIS A 157 10.37 -23.19 17.68
C HIS A 157 11.78 -22.61 17.53
N ALA A 158 12.53 -22.63 18.65
CA ALA A 158 13.86 -22.05 18.76
C ALA A 158 14.94 -22.98 18.21
N GLU A 159 14.98 -23.23 16.89
CA GLU A 159 15.99 -24.04 16.17
C GLU A 159 16.73 -25.12 16.99
N GLN A 160 17.91 -24.81 17.55
CA GLN A 160 18.76 -25.77 18.28
C GLN A 160 18.32 -26.06 19.73
N HIS A 161 17.28 -25.38 20.18
CA HIS A 161 16.76 -25.35 21.55
C HIS A 161 15.25 -25.67 21.63
N GLY A 162 14.63 -26.06 20.51
CA GLY A 162 13.21 -26.42 20.42
C GLY A 162 12.93 -27.37 19.26
#